data_AF-A0A6I3XPH6-F1
#
_entry.id   AF-A0A6I3XPH6-F1
#
_cell.length_a   1.000
_cell.length_b   1.000
_cell.length_c   1.000
_cell.angle_alpha   90.00
_cell.angle_beta   90.00
_cell.angle_gamma   90.00
#
_symmetry.space_group_name_H-M   'P 1'
#
loop_
_entity.id
_entity.type
_entity.pdbx_description
1 polymer ?
#
loop_
_entity_poly.entity_id
_entity_poly.type
_entity_poly.pdbx_seq_one_letter_code
_entity_poly.pdbx_strand_id
1 'polypeptide(L)'
;MVRQQELVRLAQQVAAATAAADWKALAALNTLMASALPAMAAQGAWTPAERAALAALRGRHEAAVQAASTASSELAKHLQQMNSHKEGWLAYALDNDLAGTDA
;
A
#
# COMPACT_ATOMS: atom_id res chain seq x y z
N MET A 1 14.48 -22.78 -14.97
CA MET A 1 13.00 -22.73 -15.17
C MET A 1 12.25 -22.48 -13.87
N VAL A 2 12.49 -23.25 -12.78
CA VAL A 2 11.79 -23.08 -11.49
C VAL A 2 11.92 -21.66 -10.91
N ARG A 3 13.13 -21.08 -10.88
CA ARG A 3 13.36 -19.72 -10.35
C ARG A 3 12.59 -18.65 -11.12
N GLN A 4 12.56 -18.74 -12.44
CA GLN A 4 11.78 -17.84 -13.30
C GLN A 4 10.27 -17.97 -13.03
N GLN A 5 9.75 -19.18 -12.89
CA GLN A 5 8.34 -19.42 -12.59
C GLN A 5 7.94 -18.84 -11.23
N GLU A 6 8.78 -19.00 -10.21
CA GLU A 6 8.55 -18.39 -8.89
C GLU A 6 8.52 -16.85 -8.97
N LEU A 7 9.43 -16.22 -9.73
CA LEU A 7 9.41 -14.76 -9.92
C LEU A 7 8.13 -14.27 -10.60
N VAL A 8 7.65 -14.98 -11.63
CA VAL A 8 6.40 -14.66 -12.31
C VAL A 8 5.20 -14.83 -11.36
N ARG A 9 5.20 -15.90 -10.56
CA ARG A 9 4.15 -16.16 -9.56
C ARG A 9 4.09 -15.06 -8.51
N LEU A 10 5.23 -14.64 -7.97
CA LEU A 10 5.31 -13.52 -7.03
C LEU A 10 4.79 -12.23 -7.66
N ALA A 11 5.13 -11.95 -8.92
CA ALA A 11 4.66 -10.76 -9.63
C ALA A 11 3.13 -10.75 -9.80
N GLN A 12 2.54 -11.90 -10.11
CA GLN A 12 1.08 -12.06 -10.20
C GLN A 12 0.39 -11.88 -8.85
N GLN A 13 0.97 -12.45 -7.78
CA GLN A 13 0.43 -12.32 -6.42
C GLN A 13 0.45 -10.86 -5.94
N VAL A 14 1.55 -10.14 -6.17
CA VAL A 14 1.65 -8.70 -5.85
C VAL A 14 0.61 -7.92 -6.63
N ALA A 15 0.45 -8.18 -7.93
CA ALA A 15 -0.54 -7.50 -8.76
C ALA A 15 -1.98 -7.77 -8.27
N ALA A 16 -2.31 -9.02 -7.92
CA ALA A 16 -3.63 -9.40 -7.41
C ALA A 16 -3.92 -8.76 -6.05
N ALA A 17 -2.97 -8.81 -5.10
CA ALA A 17 -3.14 -8.19 -3.79
C ALA A 17 -3.28 -6.66 -3.90
N THR A 18 -2.54 -6.02 -4.82
CA THR A 18 -2.68 -4.59 -5.13
C THR A 18 -4.06 -4.27 -5.69
N ALA A 19 -4.55 -5.04 -6.67
CA ALA A 19 -5.86 -4.81 -7.29
C ALA A 19 -7.02 -5.01 -6.29
N ALA A 20 -6.86 -5.93 -5.34
CA ALA A 20 -7.82 -6.18 -4.28
C ALA A 20 -7.72 -5.19 -3.11
N ALA A 21 -6.74 -4.27 -3.12
CA ALA A 21 -6.39 -3.41 -1.99
C ALA A 21 -6.15 -4.21 -0.69
N ASP A 22 -5.64 -5.45 -0.79
CA ASP A 22 -5.31 -6.29 0.35
C ASP A 22 -3.93 -5.90 0.88
N TRP A 23 -3.90 -4.83 1.68
CA TRP A 23 -2.68 -4.26 2.24
C TRP A 23 -1.93 -5.24 3.16
N LYS A 24 -2.65 -6.16 3.81
CA LYS A 24 -2.06 -7.17 4.69
C LYS A 24 -1.36 -8.26 3.87
N ALA A 25 -1.99 -8.74 2.80
CA ALA A 25 -1.35 -9.66 1.87
C ALA A 25 -0.14 -9.02 1.18
N LEU A 26 -0.23 -7.74 0.80
CA LEU A 26 0.90 -7.00 0.23
C LEU A 26 2.09 -6.91 1.20
N ALA A 27 1.85 -6.65 2.50
CA ALA A 27 2.91 -6.63 3.50
C ALA A 27 3.58 -8.01 3.65
N ALA A 28 2.79 -9.08 3.71
CA ALA A 28 3.31 -10.45 3.80
C ALA A 28 4.14 -10.83 2.55
N LEU A 29 3.66 -10.49 1.35
CA LEU A 29 4.38 -10.70 0.10
C LEU A 29 5.68 -9.90 0.07
N ASN A 30 5.69 -8.66 0.56
CA ASN A 30 6.89 -7.85 0.64
C ASN A 30 7.96 -8.47 1.55
N THR A 31 7.57 -8.97 2.73
CA THR A 31 8.48 -9.69 3.62
C THR A 31 9.01 -10.97 2.98
N LEU A 32 8.13 -11.74 2.32
CA LEU A 32 8.53 -12.95 1.59
C LEU A 32 9.54 -12.65 0.47
N MET A 33 9.32 -11.58 -0.30
CA MET A 33 10.25 -11.18 -1.36
C MET A 33 11.60 -10.75 -0.78
N ALA A 34 11.61 -10.04 0.35
CA ALA A 34 12.82 -9.59 1.01
C ALA A 34 13.72 -10.76 1.46
N SER A 35 13.15 -11.89 1.87
CA SER A 35 13.92 -13.08 2.22
C SER A 35 14.22 -13.98 1.01
N ALA A 36 13.28 -14.13 0.07
CA ALA A 36 13.40 -15.07 -1.03
C ALA A 36 14.31 -14.58 -2.17
N LEU A 37 14.30 -13.28 -2.50
CA LEU A 37 15.11 -12.73 -3.59
C LEU A 37 16.62 -12.87 -3.35
N PRO A 38 17.17 -12.55 -2.15
CA PRO A 38 18.58 -12.79 -1.85
C PRO A 38 18.95 -14.27 -1.89
N ALA A 39 18.09 -15.14 -1.34
CA ALA A 39 18.30 -16.59 -1.37
C ALA A 39 18.32 -17.14 -2.80
N MET A 40 17.48 -16.62 -3.70
CA MET A 40 17.49 -16.96 -5.12
C MET A 40 18.73 -16.42 -5.84
N ALA A 41 19.22 -15.23 -5.48
CA ALA A 41 20.43 -14.64 -6.06
C ALA A 41 21.70 -15.42 -5.63
N ALA A 42 21.70 -16.00 -4.43
CA ALA A 42 22.81 -16.81 -3.92
C ALA A 42 23.00 -18.14 -4.70
N GLN A 43 21.99 -18.59 -5.43
CA GLN A 43 22.04 -19.81 -6.24
C GLN A 43 22.72 -19.61 -7.61
N GLY A 44 23.37 -18.46 -7.84
CA GLY A 44 24.15 -18.18 -9.05
C GLY A 44 23.59 -17.06 -9.92
N ALA A 45 24.34 -16.72 -10.97
CA ALA A 45 24.05 -15.58 -11.83
C ALA A 45 22.68 -15.67 -12.51
N TRP A 46 22.00 -14.53 -12.62
CA TRP A 46 20.72 -14.42 -13.29
C TRP A 46 20.84 -14.54 -14.81
N THR A 47 20.08 -15.47 -15.37
CA THR A 47 19.90 -15.59 -16.82
C THR A 47 19.11 -14.38 -17.37
N PRO A 48 19.20 -14.08 -18.67
CA PRO A 48 18.44 -12.99 -19.28
C PRO A 48 16.92 -13.12 -19.06
N ALA A 49 16.37 -14.33 -19.14
CA ALA A 49 14.95 -14.60 -18.91
C ALA A 49 14.53 -14.32 -17.45
N GLU A 50 15.38 -14.67 -16.48
CA GLU A 50 15.11 -14.37 -15.07
C GLU A 50 15.24 -12.87 -14.77
N ARG A 51 16.17 -12.16 -15.42
CA ARG A 51 16.25 -10.70 -15.29
C ARG A 51 15.02 -10.01 -15.84
N ALA A 52 14.46 -10.48 -16.95
CA ALA A 52 13.20 -9.97 -17.48
C ALA A 52 12.04 -10.20 -16.49
N ALA A 53 11.98 -11.37 -15.85
CA ALA A 53 10.99 -11.66 -14.81
C ALA A 53 11.18 -10.78 -13.56
N LEU A 54 12.42 -10.53 -13.14
CA LEU A 54 12.74 -9.60 -12.04
C LEU A 54 12.33 -8.16 -12.37
N ALA A 55 12.59 -7.70 -13.58
CA ALA A 55 12.18 -6.36 -14.03
C ALA A 55 10.65 -6.22 -14.02
N ALA A 56 9.93 -7.25 -14.47
CA ALA A 56 8.47 -7.28 -14.40
C ALA A 56 7.96 -7.26 -12.95
N LEU A 57 8.56 -8.06 -12.05
CA LEU A 57 8.23 -8.08 -10.63
C LEU A 57 8.45 -6.69 -10.00
N ARG A 58 9.58 -6.05 -10.31
CA ARG A 58 9.89 -4.69 -9.84
C ARG A 58 8.83 -3.68 -10.27
N GLY A 59 8.42 -3.69 -11.54
CA GLY A 59 7.37 -2.78 -12.02
C GLY A 59 6.02 -3.00 -11.31
N ARG A 60 5.67 -4.24 -10.96
CA ARG A 60 4.47 -4.53 -10.15
C ARG A 60 4.60 -4.03 -8.72
N HIS A 61 5.79 -4.16 -8.11
CA HIS A 61 6.05 -3.64 -6.78
C HIS A 61 5.97 -2.11 -6.73
N GLU A 62 6.58 -1.42 -7.69
CA GLU A 62 6.51 0.05 -7.78
C GLU A 62 5.05 0.53 -7.93
N ALA A 63 4.23 -0.16 -8.75
CA ALA A 63 2.81 0.12 -8.84
C ALA A 63 2.05 -0.11 -7.51
N ALA A 64 2.41 -1.15 -6.76
CA ALA A 64 1.83 -1.42 -5.44
C ALA A 64 2.18 -0.32 -4.42
N VAL A 65 3.42 0.16 -4.43
CA VAL A 65 3.88 1.28 -3.59
C VAL A 65 3.07 2.54 -3.91
N GLN A 66 2.87 2.83 -5.19
CA GLN A 66 2.09 3.99 -5.60
C GLN A 66 0.63 3.87 -5.15
N ALA A 67 0.00 2.71 -5.33
CA ALA A 67 -1.37 2.47 -4.88
C ALA A 67 -1.53 2.64 -3.35
N ALA A 68 -0.59 2.09 -2.57
CA ALA A 68 -0.58 2.24 -1.12
C ALA A 68 -0.39 3.72 -0.68
N SER A 69 0.47 4.47 -1.37
CA SER A 69 0.69 5.89 -1.11
C SER A 69 -0.58 6.73 -1.39
N THR A 70 -1.25 6.44 -2.51
CA THR A 70 -2.53 7.08 -2.86
C THR A 70 -3.60 6.79 -1.82
N ALA A 71 -3.79 5.52 -1.46
CA ALA A 71 -4.76 5.11 -0.44
C ALA A 71 -4.49 5.77 0.93
N SER A 72 -3.22 5.87 1.32
CA SER A 72 -2.81 6.55 2.56
C SER A 72 -3.13 8.04 2.53
N SER A 73 -2.90 8.69 1.39
CA SER A 73 -3.20 10.11 1.20
C SER A 73 -4.70 10.39 1.21
N GLU A 74 -5.52 9.51 0.63
CA GLU A 74 -6.98 9.60 0.67
C GLU A 74 -7.51 9.42 2.08
N LEU A 75 -7.00 8.43 2.82
CA LEU A 75 -7.36 8.23 4.23
C LEU A 75 -7.02 9.46 5.09
N ALA A 76 -5.84 10.05 4.90
CA ALA A 76 -5.45 11.26 5.61
C ALA A 76 -6.42 12.43 5.34
N LYS A 77 -6.85 12.62 4.09
CA LYS A 77 -7.85 13.65 3.73
C LYS A 77 -9.19 13.38 4.41
N HIS A 78 -9.68 12.15 4.42
CA HIS A 78 -10.93 11.82 5.09
C HIS A 78 -10.86 12.05 6.61
N LEU A 79 -9.74 11.68 7.25
CA LEU A 79 -9.55 11.95 8.68
C LEU A 79 -9.52 13.45 8.98
N GLN A 80 -8.86 14.25 8.14
CA GLN A 80 -8.86 15.71 8.27
C GLN A 80 -10.27 16.28 8.15
N GLN A 81 -11.05 15.84 7.15
CA GLN A 81 -12.44 16.28 6.97
C GLN A 81 -13.31 15.93 8.19
N MET A 82 -13.18 14.71 8.72
CA MET A 82 -13.91 14.31 9.93
C MET A 82 -13.55 15.19 11.14
N ASN A 83 -12.27 15.52 11.31
CA ASN A 83 -11.83 16.37 12.41
C ASN A 83 -12.36 17.81 12.26
N SER A 84 -12.27 18.39 11.07
CA SER A 84 -12.79 19.73 10.79
C SER A 84 -14.31 19.81 10.95
N HIS A 85 -15.05 18.77 10.54
CA HIS A 85 -16.49 18.71 10.80
C HIS A 85 -16.77 18.65 12.30
N LYS A 86 -16.05 17.84 13.07
CA LYS A 86 -16.21 17.78 14.53
C LYS A 86 -15.95 19.13 15.21
N GLU A 87 -14.90 19.84 14.79
CA GLU A 87 -14.57 21.18 15.29
C GLU A 87 -15.66 22.21 14.94
N GLY A 88 -16.22 22.15 13.73
CA GLY A 88 -17.31 23.03 13.31
C GLY A 88 -18.60 22.82 14.12
N TRP A 89 -18.96 21.58 14.43
CA TRP A 89 -20.13 21.28 15.26
C TRP A 89 -19.91 21.68 16.72
N LEU A 90 -18.69 21.50 17.26
CA LEU A 90 -18.33 21.97 18.60
C LEU A 90 -18.37 23.49 18.71
N ALA A 91 -17.87 24.21 17.70
CA ALA A 91 -17.92 25.67 17.68
C ALA A 91 -19.37 26.17 17.65
N TYR A 92 -20.24 25.55 16.85
CA TYR A 92 -21.65 25.90 16.82
C TYR A 92 -22.38 25.58 18.13
N ALA A 93 -22.06 24.45 18.78
CA ALA A 93 -22.63 24.09 20.07
C ALA A 93 -22.21 25.07 21.19
N LEU A 94 -20.94 25.47 21.23
CA LEU A 94 -20.43 26.47 22.18
C LEU A 94 -21.01 27.86 21.95
N ASP A 95 -21.13 28.29 20.68
CA ASP A 95 -21.72 29.58 20.33
C ASP A 95 -23.21 29.65 20.72
N ASN A 96 -23.94 28.55 20.55
CA ASN A 96 -25.34 28.45 20.97
C ASN A 96 -25.51 28.42 22.51
N ASP A 97 -24.58 27.80 23.25
CA ASP A 97 -24.58 27.79 24.72
C ASP A 97 -24.26 29.18 25.29
N LEU A 98 -23.31 29.91 24.68
CA LEU A 98 -22.98 31.30 25.04
C LEU A 98 -24.10 32.28 24.68
N ALA A 99 -24.75 32.12 23.53
CA ALA A 99 -25.89 32.94 23.13
C ALA A 99 -27.14 32.69 23.98
N GLY A 100 -27.26 31.51 24.62
CA GLY A 100 -28.35 31.17 25.53
C GLY A 100 -28.20 31.74 26.95
N THR A 101 -27.04 32.28 27.32
CA THR A 101 -26.78 32.84 28.66
C THR A 101 -27.03 34.35 28.79
N ASP A 102 -27.48 35.02 27.73
CA ASP A 102 -27.84 36.46 27.72
C ASP A 102 -29.38 36.70 27.67
N ALA A 103 -30.16 35.90 28.40
CA ALA A 103 -31.61 36.13 28.62
C ALA A 103 -31.95 36.12 30.12
#